data_AF-A0A7W1D1V2-F1
#
_entry.id   AF-A0A7W1D1V2-F1
#
_cell.length_a   1.000
_cell.length_b   1.000
_cell.length_c   1.000
_cell.angle_alpha   90.00
_cell.angle_beta   90.00
_cell.angle_gamma   90.00
#
_symmetry.space_group_name_H-M   'P 1'
#
loop_
_entity.id
_entity.type
_entity.pdbx_description
1 polymer ?
#
loop_
_entity_poly.entity_id
_entity_poly.type
_entity_poly.pdbx_seq_one_letter_code
_entity_poly.pdbx_strand_id
1 'polypeptide(L)'
;MHDDRSVEEMAGEVLMRQAKARAERTGESIKEALEAVLNTEAGTQLRQLRDAPHHEERVEEWQVGMARERAEERAEDLGEDLEEPPEHPTHG
;
A
#
# COMPACT_ATOMS: atom_id res chain seq x y z
N MET A 1 9.28 9.86 23.02
CA MET A 1 8.00 10.53 22.71
C MET A 1 7.50 9.80 21.49
N HIS A 2 6.42 9.05 21.63
CA HIS A 2 5.79 8.40 20.49
C HIS A 2 4.95 9.45 19.79
N ASP A 3 5.08 9.60 18.48
CA ASP A 3 4.18 10.46 17.72
C ASP A 3 2.80 9.78 17.73
N ASP A 4 1.84 10.31 18.51
CA ASP A 4 0.42 9.93 18.50
C ASP A 4 -0.29 10.24 17.15
N ARG A 5 0.45 10.27 16.04
CA ARG A 5 -0.08 10.57 14.72
C ARG A 5 -0.64 9.30 14.09
N SER A 6 -1.90 9.37 13.69
CA SER A 6 -2.58 8.29 12.98
C SER A 6 -1.99 8.07 11.58
N VAL A 7 -2.05 6.83 11.10
CA VAL A 7 -1.69 6.46 9.72
C VAL A 7 -2.50 7.26 8.70
N GLU A 8 -3.75 7.59 9.02
CA GLU A 8 -4.62 8.44 8.19
C GLU A 8 -4.00 9.84 7.99
N GLU A 9 -3.56 10.46 9.09
CA GLU A 9 -2.97 11.81 9.05
C GLU A 9 -1.70 11.81 8.21
N MET A 10 -0.82 10.81 8.42
CA MET A 10 0.41 10.68 7.64
C MET A 10 0.15 10.44 6.15
N ALA A 11 -0.83 9.59 5.81
CA ALA A 11 -1.21 9.34 4.42
C ALA A 11 -1.76 10.62 3.76
N GLY A 12 -2.58 11.39 4.47
CA GLY A 12 -3.09 12.69 4.02
C GLY A 12 -1.98 13.72 3.78
N GLU A 13 -1.02 13.82 4.71
CA GLU A 13 0.14 14.72 4.57
C GLU A 13 1.01 14.37 3.35
N VAL A 14 1.27 13.08 3.12
CA VAL A 14 2.07 12.61 1.98
C VAL A 14 1.36 12.92 0.65
N LEU A 15 0.06 12.61 0.54
CA LEU A 15 -0.74 12.93 -0.64
C LEU A 15 -0.72 14.44 -0.94
N MET A 16 -0.87 15.28 0.09
CA MET A 16 -0.83 16.73 -0.07
C MET A 16 0.54 17.24 -0.51
N ARG A 17 1.63 16.66 0.02
CA ARG A 17 3.00 17.01 -0.39
C ARG A 17 3.26 16.64 -1.85
N GLN A 18 2.83 15.45 -2.28
CA GLN A 18 2.96 14.99 -3.67
C GLN A 18 2.16 15.88 -4.63
N ALA A 19 0.92 16.23 -4.27
CA ALA A 19 0.08 17.13 -5.07
C ALA A 19 0.70 18.52 -5.23
N LYS A 20 1.25 19.10 -4.15
CA LYS A 20 1.96 20.40 -4.21
C LYS A 20 3.19 20.33 -5.11
N ALA A 21 4.06 19.34 -4.90
CA ALA A 21 5.28 19.18 -5.69
C ALA A 21 4.99 18.93 -7.18
N ARG A 22 3.85 18.30 -7.50
CA ARG A 22 3.38 18.15 -8.88
C ARG A 22 2.85 19.48 -9.43
N ALA A 23 1.93 20.14 -8.73
CA ALA A 23 1.38 21.43 -9.14
C ALA A 23 2.46 22.48 -9.42
N GLU A 24 3.51 22.53 -8.59
CA GLU A 24 4.68 23.40 -8.80
C GLU A 24 5.45 23.10 -10.10
N ARG A 25 5.48 21.84 -10.53
CA ARG A 25 6.19 21.41 -11.75
C ARG A 25 5.35 21.55 -13.01
N THR A 26 4.04 21.31 -12.92
CA THR A 26 3.14 21.25 -14.08
C THR A 26 2.35 22.53 -14.28
N GLY A 27 2.24 23.38 -13.25
CA GLY A 27 1.36 24.56 -13.24
C GLY A 27 -0.13 24.22 -13.09
N GLU A 28 -0.47 22.94 -12.87
CA GLU A 28 -1.83 22.48 -12.58
C GLU A 28 -2.33 23.03 -11.24
N SER A 29 -3.64 23.10 -11.05
CA SER A 29 -4.18 23.37 -9.71
C SER A 29 -3.84 22.23 -8.75
N ILE A 30 -3.72 22.53 -7.45
CA ILE A 30 -3.46 21.49 -6.42
C ILE A 30 -4.50 20.38 -6.47
N LYS A 31 -5.76 20.71 -6.80
CA LYS A 31 -6.84 19.73 -6.94
C LYS A 31 -6.58 18.77 -8.10
N GLU A 32 -6.30 19.30 -9.30
CA GLU A 32 -5.99 18.48 -10.47
C GLU A 32 -4.73 17.64 -10.26
N ALA A 33 -3.70 18.24 -9.66
CA ALA A 33 -2.47 17.53 -9.29
C ALA A 33 -2.74 16.40 -8.27
N LEU A 34 -3.63 16.62 -7.30
CA LEU A 34 -4.04 15.60 -6.34
C LEU A 34 -4.83 14.48 -7.03
N GLU A 35 -5.79 14.80 -7.90
CA GLU A 35 -6.52 13.80 -8.69
C GLU A 35 -5.55 12.95 -9.52
N ALA A 36 -4.56 13.58 -10.14
CA ALA A 36 -3.54 12.87 -10.91
C ALA A 36 -2.61 12.01 -10.03
N VAL A 37 -2.30 12.42 -8.79
CA VAL A 37 -1.58 11.59 -7.81
C VAL A 37 -2.44 10.39 -7.40
N LEU A 38 -3.72 10.60 -7.09
CA LEU A 38 -4.65 9.54 -6.69
C LEU A 38 -4.89 8.51 -7.79
N ASN A 39 -4.74 8.88 -9.06
CA ASN A 39 -4.81 7.98 -10.21
C ASN A 39 -3.55 7.12 -10.41
N THR A 40 -2.49 7.34 -9.63
CA THR A 40 -1.33 6.44 -9.60
C THR A 40 -1.56 5.28 -8.64
N GLU A 41 -0.85 4.18 -8.84
CA GLU A 41 -0.90 3.02 -7.94
C GLU A 41 -0.51 3.40 -6.50
N ALA A 42 0.60 4.14 -6.33
CA ALA A 42 1.04 4.63 -5.04
C ALA A 42 0.03 5.58 -4.38
N GLY A 43 -0.59 6.48 -5.15
CA GLY A 43 -1.63 7.37 -4.65
C GLY A 43 -2.92 6.63 -4.27
N THR A 44 -3.25 5.55 -4.97
CA THR A 44 -4.38 4.68 -4.61
C THR A 44 -4.12 3.95 -3.30
N GLN A 45 -2.91 3.41 -3.09
CA GLN A 45 -2.52 2.79 -1.83
C GLN A 45 -2.58 3.80 -0.67
N LEU A 46 -2.02 5.01 -0.85
CA LEU A 46 -2.11 6.07 0.15
C LEU A 46 -3.55 6.49 0.45
N ARG A 47 -4.42 6.52 -0.56
CA ARG A 47 -5.85 6.80 -0.36
C ARG A 47 -6.51 5.72 0.50
N GLN A 48 -6.19 4.46 0.26
CA GLN A 48 -6.71 3.34 1.06
C GLN A 48 -6.23 3.43 2.50
N LEU A 49 -4.96 3.79 2.74
CA LEU A 49 -4.44 4.01 4.11
C LEU A 49 -5.14 5.16 4.83
N ARG A 50 -5.53 6.20 4.10
CA ARG A 50 -6.31 7.32 4.65
C ARG A 50 -7.75 6.94 4.93
N ASP A 51 -8.41 6.24 4.00
CA ASP A 51 -9.85 5.98 4.08
C ASP A 51 -10.19 4.67 4.82
N ALA A 52 -9.18 3.86 5.19
CA ALA A 52 -9.40 2.59 5.86
C ALA A 52 -9.92 2.82 7.29
N PRO A 53 -10.98 2.08 7.70
CA PRO A 53 -11.54 2.19 9.04
C PRO A 53 -10.63 1.50 10.05
N HIS A 54 -9.50 2.13 10.38
CA HIS A 54 -8.62 1.67 11.44
C HIS A 54 -9.01 2.36 12.74
N HIS A 55 -9.55 1.53 13.63
CA HIS A 55 -10.04 1.87 14.96
C HIS A 55 -8.88 2.31 15.86
N GLU A 56 -8.43 3.57 15.75
CA GLU A 56 -7.40 4.17 16.63
C GLU A 56 -6.12 3.31 16.80
N GLU A 57 -5.78 2.49 15.81
CA GLU A 57 -4.67 1.54 15.93
C GLU A 57 -3.35 2.29 15.66
N ARG A 58 -2.42 2.19 16.61
CA ARG A 58 -1.15 2.91 16.57
C ARG A 58 -0.31 2.40 15.41
N VAL A 59 0.51 3.26 14.80
CA VAL A 59 1.37 2.97 13.62
C VAL A 59 2.15 1.65 13.76
N GLU A 60 2.60 1.32 14.97
CA GLU A 60 3.34 0.08 15.27
C GLU A 60 2.50 -1.19 15.08
N GLU A 61 1.23 -1.17 15.49
CA GLU A 61 0.35 -2.34 15.39
C GLU A 61 -0.06 -2.56 13.93
N TRP A 62 -0.32 -1.49 13.19
CA TRP A 62 -0.58 -1.55 11.76
C TRP A 62 0.62 -2.12 10.98
N GLN A 63 1.86 -1.73 11.31
CA GLN A 63 3.06 -2.29 10.66
C GLN A 63 3.22 -3.80 10.91
N VAL A 64 2.90 -4.27 12.11
CA VAL A 64 2.91 -5.70 12.44
C VAL A 64 1.83 -6.45 11.64
N GLY A 65 0.64 -5.86 11.49
CA GLY A 65 -0.44 -6.39 10.65
C GLY A 65 -0.01 -6.56 9.19
N MET A 66 0.57 -5.52 8.57
CA MET A 66 1.07 -5.57 7.18
C MET A 66 2.21 -6.58 6.99
N ALA A 67 3.10 -6.71 7.97
CA ALA A 67 4.17 -7.70 7.93
C ALA A 67 3.63 -9.13 7.98
N ARG A 68 2.55 -9.35 8.76
CA ARG A 68 1.86 -10.63 8.87
C ARG A 68 1.14 -10.99 7.56
N GLU A 69 0.37 -10.07 6.99
CA GLU A 69 -0.33 -10.29 5.71
C GLU A 69 0.65 -10.67 4.59
N ARG A 70 1.78 -9.96 4.47
CA ARG A 70 2.84 -10.31 3.51
C ARG A 70 3.50 -11.66 3.79
N ALA A 71 3.57 -12.09 5.04
CA ALA A 71 4.10 -13.41 5.38
C ALA A 71 3.11 -14.53 5.02
N GLU A 72 1.82 -14.26 5.12
CA GLU A 72 0.73 -15.16 4.72
C GLU A 72 0.70 -15.33 3.19
N GLU A 73 0.72 -14.22 2.43
CA GLU A 73 0.78 -14.25 0.95
C GLU A 73 1.99 -15.06 0.44
N ARG A 74 3.16 -14.91 1.06
CA ARG A 74 4.34 -15.72 0.71
C ARG A 74 4.19 -17.19 1.08
N ALA A 75 3.45 -17.51 2.14
CA ALA A 75 3.22 -18.89 2.52
C ALA A 75 2.21 -19.57 1.59
N GLU A 76 1.24 -18.82 1.07
CA GLU A 76 0.28 -19.26 0.03
C GLU A 76 0.99 -19.50 -1.31
N ASP A 77 1.82 -18.56 -1.77
CA ASP A 77 2.64 -18.68 -2.99
C ASP A 77 3.57 -19.91 -2.95
N LEU A 78 4.19 -20.19 -1.79
CA LEU A 78 5.01 -21.39 -1.58
C LEU A 78 4.18 -22.68 -1.44
N GLY A 79 2.90 -22.58 -1.06
CA GLY A 79 1.97 -23.69 -1.00
C GLY A 79 1.49 -24.13 -2.39
N GLU A 80 1.31 -23.17 -3.29
CA GLU A 80 0.95 -23.41 -4.71
C GLU A 80 2.07 -24.12 -5.49
N ASP A 81 3.34 -23.82 -5.22
CA ASP A 81 4.50 -24.45 -5.89
C ASP A 81 4.68 -25.95 -5.52
N LEU A 82 4.07 -26.41 -4.42
CA LEU A 82 4.16 -27.80 -3.94
C LEU A 82 3.02 -28.71 -4.44
N GLU A 83 2.01 -28.17 -5.12
CA GLU A 83 0.84 -28.94 -5.59
C GLU A 83 0.95 -29.39 -7.07
N GLU A 84 2.02 -29.03 -7.79
CA GLU A 84 2.31 -29.60 -9.12
C GLU A 84 3.10 -30.93 -8.99
N PRO A 85 2.49 -32.10 -9.24
CA PRO A 85 3.23 -33.35 -9.29
C PRO A 85 4.14 -33.38 -10.54
N PRO A 86 5.37 -33.94 -10.44
CA PRO A 86 6.26 -34.03 -11.60
C PRO A 86 5.65 -34.92 -12.68
N GLU A 87 5.43 -34.37 -13.87
CA GLU A 87 5.05 -35.13 -15.05
C GLU A 87 6.24 -36.00 -15.49
N HIS A 88 6.20 -37.29 -15.17
CA HIS A 88 7.17 -38.27 -15.65
C HIS A 88 6.91 -38.58 -17.13
N PRO A 89 7.82 -38.30 -18.09
CA PRO A 89 7.68 -38.85 -19.42
C PRO A 89 8.07 -40.33 -19.41
N THR A 90 7.09 -41.20 -19.63
CA THR A 90 7.33 -42.60 -20.02
C THR A 90 7.81 -42.60 -21.47
N HIS A 91 9.04 -43.05 -21.71
CA HIS A 91 9.46 -43.51 -23.04
C HIS A 91 9.92 -44.97 -22.94
N GLY A 92 9.36 -45.79 -23.84
CA GLY A 92 9.51 -47.25 -23.89
C GLY A 92 10.75 -47.75 -24.61
#